data_AF-A0A1Q9T6E9-F1
#
_entry.id   AF-A0A1Q9T6E9-F1
#
_cell.length_a   1.000
_cell.length_b   1.000
_cell.length_c   1.000
_cell.angle_alpha   90.00
_cell.angle_beta   90.00
_cell.angle_gamma   90.00
#
_symmetry.space_group_name_H-M   'P 1'
#
loop_
_entity.id
_entity.type
_entity.pdbx_description
1 polymer ?
#
loop_
_entity_poly.entity_id
_entity_poly.type
_entity_poly.pdbx_seq_one_letter_code
_entity_poly.pdbx_strand_id
1 'polypeptide(L)'
;MPVLLTKSDGLPAVTAAELERLDPGELVVLGGDGAVEDAVVEAAAEAADAPARRLAGRDRYATAALVAAEFGSAETAYVATGRDFPDALAGAARAGAVDAPVLLVRPDSVPGSTEQALVDLGVEQIVVLGGTGVIEDGVETELEEFGEVDRVSGGDRFGTAALIAQDYPTAAEVYVASGQDWPDALAGAAAAGAQDAPLLLVRQGSVPPATWTALERLQPGLISVLGGEMAVADTVLEELRTLE
;
A
#
# COMPACT_ATOMS: atom_id res chain seq x y z
N MET A 1 6.51 11.09 -1.73
CA MET A 1 7.86 10.49 -1.67
C MET A 1 7.85 9.22 -2.50
N PRO A 2 8.78 9.01 -3.44
CA PRO A 2 8.81 7.77 -4.23
C PRO A 2 9.23 6.58 -3.37
N VAL A 3 8.75 5.39 -3.72
CA VAL A 3 9.20 4.12 -3.14
C VAL A 3 10.04 3.39 -4.18
N LEU A 4 11.29 3.08 -3.83
CA LEU A 4 12.19 2.30 -4.66
C LEU A 4 12.41 0.91 -4.06
N LEU A 5 12.69 -0.07 -4.92
CA LEU A 5 12.88 -1.46 -4.52
C LEU A 5 14.34 -1.88 -4.62
N THR A 6 14.74 -2.79 -3.72
CA THR A 6 16.05 -3.42 -3.72
C THR A 6 15.93 -4.92 -3.49
N LYS A 7 16.99 -5.67 -3.78
CA LYS A 7 17.14 -7.05 -3.27
C LYS A 7 17.72 -6.99 -1.87
N SER A 8 17.61 -8.10 -1.14
CA SER A 8 18.15 -8.21 0.21
C SER A 8 19.67 -8.04 0.26
N ASP A 9 20.36 -8.55 -0.74
CA ASP A 9 21.82 -8.72 -0.80
C ASP A 9 22.48 -7.88 -1.92
N GLY A 10 21.72 -7.03 -2.60
CA GLY A 10 22.29 -6.19 -3.65
C GLY A 10 21.35 -5.10 -4.15
N LEU A 11 21.90 -3.90 -4.29
CA LEU A 11 21.21 -2.76 -4.90
C LEU A 11 21.19 -2.91 -6.43
N PRO A 12 20.01 -2.99 -7.08
CA PRO A 12 19.94 -3.01 -8.53
C PRO A 12 20.50 -1.71 -9.12
N ALA A 13 21.24 -1.81 -10.23
CA ALA A 13 21.83 -0.64 -10.90
C ALA A 13 20.77 0.40 -11.32
N VAL A 14 19.56 -0.06 -11.69
CA VAL A 14 18.43 0.84 -11.99
C VAL A 14 17.96 1.62 -10.77
N THR A 15 17.99 0.99 -9.59
CA THR A 15 17.65 1.65 -8.32
C THR A 15 18.73 2.66 -7.94
N ALA A 16 20.01 2.29 -8.08
CA ALA A 16 21.13 3.20 -7.81
C ALA A 16 21.09 4.44 -8.72
N ALA A 17 20.90 4.25 -10.02
CA ALA A 17 20.79 5.36 -10.97
C ALA A 17 19.58 6.26 -10.67
N GLU A 18 18.48 5.70 -10.17
CA GLU A 18 17.31 6.48 -9.79
C GLU A 18 17.53 7.27 -8.48
N LEU A 19 18.26 6.72 -7.52
CA LEU A 19 18.70 7.44 -6.33
C LEU A 19 19.58 8.64 -6.69
N GLU A 20 20.57 8.45 -7.57
CA GLU A 20 21.43 9.52 -8.10
C GLU A 20 20.60 10.61 -8.81
N ARG A 21 19.59 10.20 -9.59
CA ARG A 21 18.73 11.13 -10.34
C ARG A 21 17.80 11.93 -9.43
N LEU A 22 17.31 11.32 -8.35
CA LEU A 22 16.38 11.94 -7.42
C LEU A 22 17.06 12.92 -6.46
N ASP A 23 18.35 12.73 -6.18
CA ASP A 23 19.15 13.57 -5.27
C ASP A 23 18.42 13.84 -3.92
N PRO A 24 18.02 12.78 -3.19
CA PRO A 24 17.20 12.93 -1.99
C PRO A 24 18.03 13.44 -0.81
N GLY A 25 17.42 14.23 0.08
CA GLY A 25 18.10 14.69 1.31
C GLY A 25 18.25 13.62 2.40
N GLU A 26 17.47 12.54 2.34
CA GLU A 26 17.51 11.41 3.27
C GLU A 26 16.92 10.16 2.59
N LEU A 27 17.45 8.98 2.95
CA LEU A 27 16.86 7.68 2.63
C LEU A 27 16.20 7.06 3.86
N VAL A 28 14.97 6.58 3.69
CA VAL A 28 14.29 5.76 4.71
C VAL A 28 14.24 4.32 4.21
N VAL A 29 14.96 3.43 4.89
CA VAL A 29 15.00 1.99 4.59
C VAL A 29 13.99 1.26 5.46
N LEU A 30 13.05 0.55 4.84
CA LEU A 30 12.04 -0.23 5.55
C LEU A 30 12.45 -1.71 5.65
N GLY A 31 12.44 -2.24 6.88
CA GLY A 31 12.74 -3.64 7.15
C GLY A 31 14.14 -3.86 7.75
N GLY A 32 14.27 -4.95 8.52
CA GLY A 32 15.53 -5.32 9.17
C GLY A 32 16.53 -5.96 8.21
N ASP A 33 17.68 -6.37 8.76
CA ASP A 33 18.84 -6.84 7.99
C ASP A 33 18.54 -8.09 7.15
N GLY A 34 17.60 -8.93 7.58
CA GLY A 34 17.13 -10.08 6.81
C GLY A 34 16.28 -9.73 5.58
N ALA A 35 15.81 -8.48 5.48
CA ALA A 35 15.07 -7.97 4.33
C ALA A 35 15.94 -7.07 3.44
N VAL A 36 16.77 -6.23 4.04
CA VAL A 36 17.75 -5.36 3.36
C VAL A 36 19.02 -5.35 4.19
N GLU A 37 20.06 -6.05 3.73
CA GLU A 37 21.35 -6.12 4.42
C GLU A 37 21.98 -4.73 4.57
N ASP A 38 22.80 -4.53 5.61
CA ASP A 38 23.48 -3.25 5.86
C ASP A 38 24.35 -2.81 4.68
N ALA A 39 25.00 -3.74 3.99
CA ALA A 39 25.79 -3.44 2.80
C ALA A 39 24.94 -2.83 1.66
N VAL A 40 23.67 -3.22 1.55
CA VAL A 40 22.73 -2.64 0.57
C VAL A 40 22.33 -1.22 0.98
N VAL A 41 22.15 -0.98 2.29
CA VAL A 41 21.86 0.36 2.82
C VAL A 41 23.04 1.30 2.60
N GLU A 42 24.25 0.85 2.86
CA GLU A 42 25.49 1.60 2.60
C GLU A 42 25.62 1.94 1.11
N ALA A 43 25.41 0.97 0.22
CA ALA A 43 25.45 1.20 -1.23
C ALA A 43 24.37 2.19 -1.70
N ALA A 44 23.16 2.12 -1.12
CA ALA A 44 22.08 3.05 -1.45
C ALA A 44 22.40 4.47 -0.97
N ALA A 45 22.94 4.62 0.24
CA ALA A 45 23.38 5.91 0.79
C ALA A 45 24.50 6.52 -0.05
N GLU A 46 25.46 5.72 -0.51
CA GLU A 46 26.53 6.16 -1.40
C GLU A 46 25.98 6.62 -2.76
N ALA A 47 25.07 5.84 -3.37
CA ALA A 47 24.44 6.21 -4.65
C ALA A 47 23.60 7.50 -4.56
N ALA A 48 22.93 7.72 -3.41
CA ALA A 48 22.12 8.91 -3.20
C ALA A 48 22.90 10.14 -2.72
N ASP A 49 24.16 9.99 -2.32
CA ASP A 49 24.94 10.99 -1.56
C ASP A 49 24.17 11.55 -0.35
N ALA A 50 23.45 10.67 0.36
CA ALA A 50 22.48 11.05 1.40
C ALA A 50 22.54 10.12 2.62
N PRO A 51 22.24 10.64 3.84
CA PRO A 51 22.13 9.79 5.01
C PRO A 51 20.97 8.80 4.86
N ALA A 52 21.20 7.56 5.29
CA ALA A 52 20.14 6.56 5.38
C ALA A 52 19.79 6.26 6.84
N ARG A 53 18.49 6.18 7.13
CA ARG A 53 17.97 5.66 8.39
C ARG A 53 17.08 4.46 8.14
N ARG A 54 17.13 3.49 9.06
CA ARG A 54 16.35 2.25 8.98
C ARG A 54 15.15 2.31 9.92
N LEU A 55 13.97 2.01 9.41
CA LEU A 55 12.77 1.72 10.20
C LEU A 55 12.49 0.22 10.15
N ALA A 56 12.81 -0.46 11.25
CA ALA A 56 12.69 -1.90 11.36
C ALA A 56 12.29 -2.33 12.77
N GLY A 57 11.17 -3.04 12.87
CA GLY A 57 10.74 -3.72 14.08
C GLY A 57 11.18 -5.19 14.09
N ARG A 58 10.94 -5.86 15.23
CA ARG A 58 11.18 -7.31 15.40
C ARG A 58 10.36 -8.19 14.45
N ASP A 59 9.26 -7.65 13.93
CA ASP A 59 8.37 -8.28 12.97
C ASP A 59 7.67 -7.18 12.14
N ARG A 60 6.86 -7.60 11.16
CA ARG A 60 6.11 -6.71 10.28
C ARG A 60 5.15 -5.77 11.00
N TYR A 61 4.58 -6.20 12.12
CA TYR A 61 3.63 -5.40 12.91
C TYR A 61 4.37 -4.27 13.63
N ALA A 62 5.52 -4.59 14.22
CA ALA A 62 6.38 -3.59 14.84
C ALA A 62 6.99 -2.62 13.81
N THR A 63 7.35 -3.10 12.61
CA THR A 63 7.80 -2.20 11.52
C THR A 63 6.68 -1.25 11.09
N ALA A 64 5.46 -1.74 10.89
CA ALA A 64 4.32 -0.89 10.53
C ALA A 64 4.03 0.16 11.61
N ALA A 65 4.10 -0.20 12.89
CA ALA A 65 3.98 0.75 14.00
C ALA A 65 5.07 1.84 13.99
N LEU A 66 6.32 1.48 13.70
CA LEU A 66 7.41 2.47 13.58
C LEU A 66 7.22 3.41 12.40
N VAL A 67 6.74 2.90 11.25
CA VAL A 67 6.40 3.74 10.09
C VAL A 67 5.22 4.65 10.42
N ALA A 68 4.21 4.14 11.12
CA ALA A 68 3.05 4.92 11.53
C ALA A 68 3.43 6.06 12.51
N ALA A 69 4.43 5.85 13.37
CA ALA A 69 4.92 6.88 14.29
C ALA A 69 5.51 8.12 13.57
N GLU A 70 5.93 8.00 12.31
CA GLU A 70 6.43 9.12 11.50
C GLU A 70 5.35 10.17 11.19
N PHE A 71 4.07 9.80 11.29
CA PHE A 71 2.94 10.74 11.14
C PHE A 71 2.77 11.66 12.35
N GLY A 72 3.30 11.29 13.52
CA GLY A 72 3.18 12.02 14.78
C GLY A 72 1.79 11.95 15.43
N SER A 73 0.73 12.18 14.66
CA SER A 73 -0.68 11.99 15.07
C SER A 73 -1.54 11.68 13.84
N ALA A 74 -2.62 10.93 14.00
CA ALA A 74 -3.55 10.65 12.90
C ALA A 74 -4.98 10.46 13.45
N GLU A 75 -5.96 11.14 12.86
CA GLU A 75 -7.39 10.96 13.22
C GLU A 75 -7.91 9.61 12.71
N THR A 76 -7.49 9.21 11.51
CA THR A 76 -7.85 7.92 10.90
C THR A 76 -6.63 7.03 10.75
N ALA A 77 -6.78 5.73 11.03
CA ALA A 77 -5.80 4.71 10.65
C ALA A 77 -6.45 3.61 9.81
N TYR A 78 -5.72 3.14 8.80
CA TYR A 78 -6.12 1.96 8.04
C TYR A 78 -5.48 0.72 8.64
N VAL A 79 -6.24 -0.36 8.76
CA VAL A 79 -5.78 -1.63 9.32
C VAL A 79 -5.95 -2.74 8.29
N ALA A 80 -4.88 -3.48 8.02
CA ALA A 80 -4.91 -4.63 7.13
C ALA A 80 -4.28 -5.86 7.78
N THR A 81 -4.56 -7.05 7.23
CA THR A 81 -3.94 -8.28 7.73
C THR A 81 -2.44 -8.29 7.42
N GLY A 82 -1.64 -8.72 8.39
CA GLY A 82 -0.21 -8.90 8.23
C GLY A 82 0.18 -10.18 7.49
N ARG A 83 -0.75 -11.05 7.05
CA ARG A 83 -0.39 -12.36 6.44
C ARG A 83 -0.35 -12.31 4.91
N ASP A 84 -1.45 -11.90 4.30
CA ASP A 84 -1.63 -11.78 2.85
C ASP A 84 -2.10 -10.36 2.54
N PHE A 85 -1.33 -9.59 1.78
CA PHE A 85 -1.48 -8.12 1.72
C PHE A 85 -2.23 -7.54 0.51
N PRO A 86 -3.04 -8.26 -0.29
CA PRO A 86 -3.57 -7.67 -1.52
C PRO A 86 -4.55 -6.51 -1.23
N ASP A 87 -5.31 -6.58 -0.13
CA ASP A 87 -6.22 -5.53 0.30
C ASP A 87 -5.46 -4.28 0.81
N ALA A 88 -4.28 -4.49 1.41
CA ALA A 88 -3.42 -3.41 1.88
C ALA A 88 -2.84 -2.56 0.74
N LEU A 89 -2.70 -3.10 -0.48
CA LEU A 89 -2.10 -2.37 -1.61
C LEU A 89 -3.01 -1.24 -2.10
N ALA A 90 -4.28 -1.57 -2.39
CA ALA A 90 -5.28 -0.56 -2.74
C ALA A 90 -5.57 0.37 -1.56
N GLY A 91 -5.57 -0.19 -0.35
CA GLY A 91 -5.66 0.56 0.91
C GLY A 91 -4.57 1.61 1.09
N ALA A 92 -3.32 1.25 0.80
CA ALA A 92 -2.18 2.14 0.96
C ALA A 92 -2.25 3.37 0.05
N ALA A 93 -2.81 3.23 -1.16
CA ALA A 93 -3.04 4.38 -2.03
C ALA A 93 -4.04 5.35 -1.39
N ARG A 94 -5.16 4.84 -0.85
CA ARG A 94 -6.15 5.68 -0.18
C ARG A 94 -5.59 6.29 1.11
N ALA A 95 -4.94 5.49 1.95
CA ALA A 95 -4.32 5.94 3.19
C ALA A 95 -3.31 7.07 2.93
N GLY A 96 -2.45 6.92 1.91
CA GLY A 96 -1.52 7.97 1.51
C GLY A 96 -2.20 9.24 0.98
N ALA A 97 -3.35 9.13 0.32
CA ALA A 97 -4.12 10.27 -0.17
C ALA A 97 -4.78 11.11 0.95
N VAL A 98 -5.08 10.48 2.09
CA VAL A 98 -5.68 11.15 3.26
C VAL A 98 -4.71 11.33 4.43
N ASP A 99 -3.41 11.16 4.19
CA ASP A 99 -2.34 11.28 5.20
C ASP A 99 -2.57 10.41 6.45
N ALA A 100 -3.05 9.18 6.22
CA ALA A 100 -3.32 8.20 7.27
C ALA A 100 -2.30 7.04 7.25
N PRO A 101 -1.87 6.54 8.43
CA PRO A 101 -1.00 5.39 8.51
C PRO A 101 -1.74 4.09 8.18
N VAL A 102 -0.99 3.11 7.67
CA VAL A 102 -1.43 1.72 7.55
C VAL A 102 -0.78 0.89 8.64
N LEU A 103 -1.59 0.33 9.53
CA LEU A 103 -1.18 -0.60 10.57
C LEU A 103 -1.56 -2.04 10.19
N LEU A 104 -0.88 -3.00 10.81
CA LEU A 104 -1.08 -4.42 10.51
C LEU A 104 -1.62 -5.17 11.73
N VAL A 105 -2.52 -6.12 11.50
CA VAL A 105 -3.07 -7.03 12.52
C VAL A 105 -2.88 -8.49 12.17
N ARG A 106 -2.94 -9.38 13.16
CA ARG A 106 -3.08 -10.81 12.89
C ARG A 106 -4.54 -11.10 12.55
N PRO A 107 -4.84 -12.22 11.86
CA PRO A 107 -6.23 -12.58 11.57
C PRO A 107 -7.11 -12.69 12.81
N ASP A 108 -6.52 -13.06 13.94
CA ASP A 108 -7.20 -13.45 15.19
C ASP A 108 -6.80 -12.60 16.40
N SER A 109 -6.00 -11.54 16.21
CA SER A 109 -5.61 -10.63 17.31
C SER A 109 -5.00 -9.32 16.83
N VAL A 110 -5.16 -8.26 17.62
CA VAL A 110 -4.38 -7.03 17.48
C VAL A 110 -3.00 -7.22 18.15
N PRO A 111 -1.87 -7.03 17.45
CA PRO A 111 -0.56 -7.02 18.09
C PRO A 111 -0.40 -5.81 19.02
N GLY A 112 0.21 -5.99 20.20
CA GLY A 112 0.48 -4.87 21.11
C GLY A 112 1.29 -3.70 20.52
N SER A 113 2.09 -3.92 19.46
CA SER A 113 2.73 -2.81 18.74
C SER A 113 1.74 -1.95 17.95
N THR A 114 0.68 -2.58 17.44
CA THR A 114 -0.41 -1.93 16.72
C THR A 114 -1.32 -1.18 17.69
N GLU A 115 -1.69 -1.81 18.81
CA GLU A 115 -2.44 -1.16 19.90
C GLU A 115 -1.72 0.12 20.37
N GLN A 116 -0.41 0.00 20.67
CA GLN A 116 0.37 1.15 21.13
C GLN A 116 0.42 2.26 20.08
N ALA A 117 0.57 1.91 18.79
CA ALA A 117 0.58 2.89 17.72
C ALA A 117 -0.76 3.63 17.60
N LEU A 118 -1.90 2.93 17.71
CA LEU A 118 -3.24 3.55 17.69
C LEU A 118 -3.39 4.57 18.83
N VAL A 119 -2.92 4.21 20.04
CA VAL A 119 -2.95 5.09 21.21
C VAL A 119 -2.03 6.30 21.02
N ASP A 120 -0.77 6.08 20.62
CA ASP A 120 0.24 7.13 20.51
C ASP A 120 -0.13 8.17 19.43
N LEU A 121 -0.78 7.72 18.36
CA LEU A 121 -1.25 8.57 17.27
C LEU A 121 -2.55 9.30 17.58
N GLY A 122 -3.27 8.89 18.62
CA GLY A 122 -4.57 9.46 18.98
C GLY A 122 -5.64 9.19 17.93
N VAL A 123 -5.67 7.97 17.39
CA VAL A 123 -6.63 7.56 16.36
C VAL A 123 -8.06 7.58 16.91
N GLU A 124 -9.00 8.10 16.13
CA GLU A 124 -10.43 8.15 16.45
C GLU A 124 -11.26 7.28 15.50
N GLN A 125 -10.77 7.06 14.27
CA GLN A 125 -11.42 6.22 13.25
C GLN A 125 -10.47 5.15 12.72
N ILE A 126 -10.96 3.93 12.59
CA ILE A 126 -10.19 2.78 12.13
C ILE A 126 -10.91 2.16 10.94
N VAL A 127 -10.23 2.14 9.79
CA VAL A 127 -10.76 1.51 8.58
C VAL A 127 -10.12 0.14 8.40
N VAL A 128 -10.88 -0.93 8.66
CA VAL A 128 -10.42 -2.31 8.48
C VAL A 128 -10.56 -2.72 7.03
N LEU A 129 -9.44 -3.06 6.41
CA LEU A 129 -9.35 -3.50 5.02
C LEU A 129 -9.25 -5.02 4.94
N GLY A 130 -10.34 -5.63 4.46
CA GLY A 130 -10.44 -7.08 4.27
C GLY A 130 -11.61 -7.70 5.02
N GLY A 131 -12.09 -8.81 4.47
CA GLY A 131 -13.24 -9.52 5.02
C GLY A 131 -12.91 -10.35 6.26
N THR A 132 -13.96 -10.91 6.87
CA THR A 132 -13.87 -11.72 8.09
C THR A 132 -13.04 -13.00 7.93
N GLY A 133 -12.84 -13.46 6.69
CA GLY A 133 -11.97 -14.60 6.38
C GLY A 133 -10.46 -14.31 6.51
N VAL A 134 -10.05 -13.03 6.60
CA VAL A 134 -8.64 -12.62 6.76
C VAL A 134 -8.38 -11.79 8.02
N ILE A 135 -9.42 -11.15 8.57
CA ILE A 135 -9.43 -10.41 9.84
C ILE A 135 -10.74 -10.73 10.53
N GLU A 136 -10.70 -11.59 11.55
CA GLU A 136 -11.87 -12.09 12.27
C GLU A 136 -12.63 -10.97 13.01
N ASP A 137 -13.92 -11.18 13.30
CA ASP A 137 -14.78 -10.21 14.00
C ASP A 137 -14.25 -9.85 15.40
N GLY A 138 -13.54 -10.79 16.05
CA GLY A 138 -12.89 -10.53 17.33
C GLY A 138 -11.84 -9.44 17.27
N VAL A 139 -11.11 -9.34 16.15
CA VAL A 139 -10.10 -8.28 15.94
C VAL A 139 -10.79 -6.92 15.77
N GLU A 140 -11.92 -6.87 15.08
CA GLU A 140 -12.72 -5.65 14.95
C GLU A 140 -13.23 -5.19 16.33
N THR A 141 -13.73 -6.12 17.15
CA THR A 141 -14.14 -5.83 18.53
C THR A 141 -12.98 -5.30 19.38
N GLU A 142 -11.77 -5.86 19.24
CA GLU A 142 -10.57 -5.34 19.92
C GLU A 142 -10.21 -3.93 19.45
N LEU A 143 -10.38 -3.61 18.15
CA LEU A 143 -10.09 -2.29 17.59
C LEU A 143 -11.08 -1.21 18.06
N GLU A 144 -12.34 -1.57 18.36
CA GLU A 144 -13.36 -0.66 18.90
C GLU A 144 -12.97 -0.03 20.25
N GLU A 145 -11.99 -0.60 20.97
CA GLU A 145 -11.44 0.01 22.19
C GLU A 145 -10.62 1.29 21.90
N PHE A 146 -10.18 1.48 20.65
CA PHE A 146 -9.31 2.58 20.24
C PHE A 146 -10.03 3.64 19.40
N GLY A 147 -11.12 3.30 18.71
CA GLY A 147 -11.85 4.24 17.85
C GLY A 147 -13.09 3.63 17.19
N GLU A 148 -13.82 4.43 16.42
CA GLU A 148 -14.92 3.94 15.58
C GLU A 148 -14.37 3.07 14.46
N VAL A 149 -14.91 1.86 14.28
CA VAL A 149 -14.39 0.90 13.31
C VAL A 149 -15.35 0.76 12.13
N ASP A 150 -14.83 0.97 10.93
CA ASP A 150 -15.53 0.72 9.66
C ASP A 150 -14.78 -0.34 8.85
N ARG A 151 -15.47 -1.40 8.45
CA ARG A 151 -14.89 -2.46 7.61
C ARG A 151 -15.20 -2.23 6.13
N VAL A 152 -14.16 -2.24 5.31
CA VAL A 152 -14.23 -2.25 3.85
C VAL A 152 -13.74 -3.58 3.31
N SER A 153 -14.65 -4.37 2.74
CA SER A 153 -14.31 -5.68 2.18
C SER A 153 -15.19 -6.07 1.00
N GLY A 154 -14.56 -6.51 -0.09
CA GLY A 154 -15.25 -7.14 -1.23
C GLY A 154 -15.27 -8.66 -1.14
N GLY A 155 -15.87 -9.30 -2.16
CA GLY A 155 -15.84 -10.76 -2.30
C GLY A 155 -14.45 -11.34 -2.62
N ASP A 156 -13.55 -10.49 -3.12
CA ASP A 156 -12.13 -10.76 -3.34
C ASP A 156 -11.35 -9.44 -3.31
N ARG A 157 -10.02 -9.51 -3.49
CA ARG A 157 -9.12 -8.34 -3.51
C ARG A 157 -9.48 -7.28 -4.56
N PHE A 158 -10.08 -7.69 -5.67
CA PHE A 158 -10.50 -6.77 -6.73
C PHE A 158 -11.76 -6.02 -6.31
N GLY A 159 -12.70 -6.73 -5.67
CA GLY A 159 -13.86 -6.14 -5.03
C GLY A 159 -13.50 -5.17 -3.90
N THR A 160 -12.54 -5.52 -3.04
CA THR A 160 -12.07 -4.63 -1.96
C THR A 160 -11.46 -3.36 -2.54
N ALA A 161 -10.58 -3.46 -3.55
CA ALA A 161 -10.02 -2.29 -4.23
C ALA A 161 -11.11 -1.39 -4.88
N ALA A 162 -12.11 -1.99 -5.52
CA ALA A 162 -13.24 -1.27 -6.11
C ALA A 162 -14.13 -0.56 -5.06
N LEU A 163 -14.24 -1.13 -3.86
CA LEU A 163 -14.94 -0.54 -2.72
C LEU A 163 -14.16 0.62 -2.11
N ILE A 164 -12.85 0.46 -1.89
CA ILE A 164 -11.98 1.55 -1.44
C ILE A 164 -12.05 2.74 -2.41
N ALA A 165 -12.12 2.47 -3.72
CA ALA A 165 -12.26 3.51 -4.72
C ALA A 165 -13.65 4.19 -4.75
N GLN A 166 -14.61 3.83 -3.88
CA GLN A 166 -15.91 4.51 -3.77
C GLN A 166 -15.81 5.88 -3.10
N ASP A 167 -14.74 6.11 -2.35
CA ASP A 167 -14.43 7.42 -1.76
C ASP A 167 -14.20 8.50 -2.84
N TYR A 168 -13.91 8.08 -4.07
CA TYR A 168 -13.76 8.96 -5.23
C TYR A 168 -15.06 8.96 -6.05
N PRO A 169 -15.75 10.11 -6.17
CA PRO A 169 -16.93 10.22 -7.03
C PRO A 169 -16.55 10.13 -8.51
N THR A 170 -15.43 10.77 -8.87
CA THR A 170 -14.73 10.64 -10.15
C THR A 170 -13.23 10.69 -9.91
N ALA A 171 -12.42 10.28 -10.88
CA ALA A 171 -10.96 10.42 -10.80
C ALA A 171 -10.42 10.86 -12.17
N ALA A 172 -9.54 11.86 -12.20
CA ALA A 172 -8.91 12.28 -13.45
C ALA A 172 -7.95 11.20 -13.99
N GLU A 173 -7.30 10.49 -13.07
CA GLU A 173 -6.40 9.37 -13.34
C GLU A 173 -6.71 8.21 -12.41
N VAL A 174 -6.63 6.98 -12.94
CA VAL A 174 -6.73 5.75 -12.15
C VAL A 174 -5.47 4.93 -12.38
N TYR A 175 -4.87 4.47 -11.30
CA TYR A 175 -3.76 3.52 -11.36
C TYR A 175 -4.31 2.09 -11.38
N VAL A 176 -3.72 1.24 -12.21
CA VAL A 176 -4.06 -0.18 -12.31
C VAL A 176 -2.80 -1.01 -12.17
N ALA A 177 -2.80 -1.99 -11.27
CA ALA A 177 -1.69 -2.92 -11.09
C ALA A 177 -2.20 -4.36 -10.98
N SER A 178 -1.30 -5.33 -11.12
CA SER A 178 -1.63 -6.72 -10.86
C SER A 178 -2.10 -6.91 -9.41
N GLY A 179 -3.24 -7.58 -9.23
CA GLY A 179 -3.66 -8.05 -7.92
C GLY A 179 -3.02 -9.38 -7.53
N GLN A 180 -2.17 -9.98 -8.38
CA GLN A 180 -1.59 -11.30 -8.18
C GLN A 180 -0.13 -11.24 -7.73
N ASP A 181 0.59 -10.19 -8.13
CA ASP A 181 1.94 -9.84 -7.68
C ASP A 181 1.95 -8.41 -7.12
N TRP A 182 2.69 -8.18 -6.04
CA TRP A 182 2.60 -6.96 -5.24
C TRP A 182 3.63 -5.84 -5.52
N PRO A 183 4.84 -6.07 -6.10
CA PRO A 183 5.84 -5.01 -6.18
C PRO A 183 5.40 -3.78 -6.97
N ASP A 184 4.71 -3.97 -8.10
CA ASP A 184 4.23 -2.87 -8.95
C ASP A 184 3.12 -2.07 -8.24
N ALA A 185 2.21 -2.78 -7.58
CA ALA A 185 1.14 -2.18 -6.80
C ALA A 185 1.68 -1.43 -5.56
N LEU A 186 2.75 -1.92 -4.93
CA LEU A 186 3.37 -1.26 -3.77
C LEU A 186 4.00 0.08 -4.15
N ALA A 187 4.85 0.10 -5.18
CA ALA A 187 5.45 1.33 -5.67
C ALA A 187 4.38 2.27 -6.26
N GLY A 188 3.40 1.68 -6.96
CA GLY A 188 2.23 2.33 -7.50
C GLY A 188 1.35 3.04 -6.48
N ALA A 189 1.10 2.40 -5.34
CA ALA A 189 0.26 2.95 -4.28
C ALA A 189 0.85 4.24 -3.72
N ALA A 190 2.18 4.33 -3.60
CA ALA A 190 2.84 5.57 -3.18
C ALA A 190 2.64 6.70 -4.20
N ALA A 191 2.73 6.40 -5.50
CA ALA A 191 2.48 7.39 -6.56
C ALA A 191 1.01 7.79 -6.65
N ALA A 192 0.09 6.83 -6.52
CA ALA A 192 -1.36 7.05 -6.54
C ALA A 192 -1.81 7.87 -5.33
N GLY A 193 -1.37 7.52 -4.12
CA GLY A 193 -1.67 8.29 -2.91
C GLY A 193 -1.13 9.71 -2.95
N ALA A 194 0.10 9.91 -3.44
CA ALA A 194 0.67 11.25 -3.61
C ALA A 194 -0.07 12.14 -4.62
N GLN A 195 -0.90 11.56 -5.48
CA GLN A 195 -1.69 12.25 -6.50
C GLN A 195 -3.20 12.26 -6.18
N ASP A 196 -3.59 11.78 -4.99
CA ASP A 196 -5.00 11.62 -4.61
C ASP A 196 -5.79 10.84 -5.69
N ALA A 197 -5.21 9.73 -6.15
CA ALA A 197 -5.75 8.88 -7.20
C ALA A 197 -6.02 7.46 -6.67
N PRO A 198 -7.12 6.81 -7.10
CA PRO A 198 -7.39 5.42 -6.73
C PRO A 198 -6.42 4.45 -7.42
N LEU A 199 -6.05 3.40 -6.70
CA LEU A 199 -5.37 2.21 -7.23
C LEU A 199 -6.36 1.05 -7.30
N LEU A 200 -6.63 0.57 -8.51
CA LEU A 200 -7.43 -0.63 -8.75
C LEU A 200 -6.54 -1.82 -9.11
N LEU A 201 -7.06 -3.02 -8.86
CA LEU A 201 -6.34 -4.27 -9.13
C LEU A 201 -6.94 -4.99 -10.34
N VAL A 202 -6.09 -5.63 -11.15
CA VAL A 202 -6.49 -6.48 -12.29
C VAL A 202 -5.88 -7.87 -12.19
N ARG A 203 -6.43 -8.84 -12.93
CA ARG A 203 -5.77 -10.12 -13.17
C ARG A 203 -4.75 -9.93 -14.28
N GLN A 204 -3.78 -10.85 -14.37
CA GLN A 204 -2.76 -10.80 -15.41
C GLN A 204 -3.36 -10.67 -16.82
N GLY A 205 -4.41 -11.44 -17.14
CA GLY A 205 -4.96 -11.49 -18.51
C GLY A 205 -6.35 -10.88 -18.69
N SER A 206 -6.96 -10.31 -17.65
CA SER A 206 -8.32 -9.76 -17.74
C SER A 206 -8.63 -8.69 -16.69
N VAL A 207 -9.56 -7.80 -17.02
CA VAL A 207 -10.13 -6.85 -16.06
C VAL A 207 -11.25 -7.55 -15.26
N PRO A 208 -11.15 -7.64 -13.92
CA PRO A 208 -12.24 -8.15 -13.09
C PRO A 208 -13.51 -7.29 -13.24
N PRO A 209 -14.73 -7.88 -13.19
CA PRO A 209 -15.97 -7.11 -13.29
C PRO A 209 -16.08 -5.98 -12.25
N ALA A 210 -15.65 -6.22 -11.00
CA ALA A 210 -15.65 -5.17 -9.96
C ALA A 210 -14.75 -3.99 -10.33
N THR A 211 -13.58 -4.26 -10.91
CA THR A 211 -12.65 -3.25 -11.41
C THR A 211 -13.25 -2.49 -12.58
N TRP A 212 -13.88 -3.17 -13.53
CA TRP A 212 -14.54 -2.54 -14.68
C TRP A 212 -15.66 -1.60 -14.25
N THR A 213 -16.56 -2.05 -13.36
CA THR A 213 -17.63 -1.21 -12.81
C THR A 213 -17.09 0.00 -12.04
N ALA A 214 -15.98 -0.15 -11.32
CA ALA A 214 -15.34 1.00 -10.67
C ALA A 214 -14.79 1.99 -11.70
N LEU A 215 -14.15 1.52 -12.77
CA LEU A 215 -13.65 2.38 -13.85
C LEU A 215 -14.78 3.15 -14.56
N GLU A 216 -15.89 2.48 -14.89
CA GLU A 216 -17.07 3.14 -15.48
C GLU A 216 -17.64 4.25 -14.58
N ARG A 217 -17.65 4.02 -13.25
CA ARG A 217 -18.09 5.04 -12.28
C ARG A 217 -17.11 6.22 -12.21
N LEU A 218 -15.81 5.93 -12.16
CA LEU A 218 -14.76 6.93 -11.94
C LEU A 218 -14.54 7.83 -13.16
N GLN A 219 -14.86 7.33 -14.36
CA GLN A 219 -14.73 8.02 -15.65
C GLN A 219 -13.33 8.64 -15.85
N PRO A 220 -12.24 7.83 -15.76
CA PRO A 220 -10.89 8.36 -15.83
C PRO A 220 -10.54 8.95 -17.19
N GLY A 221 -9.86 10.11 -17.17
CA GLY A 221 -9.21 10.67 -18.36
C GLY A 221 -7.91 9.96 -18.72
N LEU A 222 -7.28 9.29 -17.74
CA LEU A 222 -6.06 8.50 -17.90
C LEU A 222 -6.12 7.24 -17.04
N ILE A 223 -5.71 6.10 -17.60
CA ILE A 223 -5.47 4.86 -16.86
C ILE A 223 -3.98 4.54 -16.93
N SER A 224 -3.30 4.61 -15.79
CA SER A 224 -1.87 4.31 -15.66
C SER A 224 -1.70 2.86 -15.23
N VAL A 225 -1.22 2.02 -16.16
CA VAL A 225 -0.98 0.60 -15.92
C VAL A 225 0.44 0.39 -15.40
N LEU A 226 0.55 -0.28 -14.26
CA LEU A 226 1.79 -0.54 -13.54
C LEU A 226 2.16 -2.03 -13.64
N GLY A 227 3.39 -2.26 -14.09
CA GLY A 227 3.94 -3.60 -14.31
C GLY A 227 4.12 -3.93 -15.78
N GLY A 228 5.05 -4.86 -16.05
CA GLY A 228 5.28 -5.38 -17.40
C GLY A 228 4.21 -6.38 -17.84
N GLU A 229 4.33 -6.87 -19.07
CA GLU A 229 3.38 -7.82 -19.71
C GLU A 229 3.14 -9.10 -18.87
N MET A 230 4.14 -9.53 -18.10
CA MET A 230 4.03 -10.69 -17.21
C MET A 230 3.16 -10.41 -15.97
N ALA A 231 2.98 -9.15 -15.57
CA ALA A 231 2.12 -8.76 -14.46
C ALA A 231 0.73 -8.34 -14.96
N VAL A 232 0.68 -7.58 -16.06
CA VAL A 232 -0.52 -7.10 -16.74
C VAL A 232 -0.33 -7.26 -18.25
N ALA A 233 -0.99 -8.26 -18.83
CA ALA A 233 -0.86 -8.62 -20.24
C ALA A 233 -1.51 -7.57 -21.16
N ASP A 234 -1.06 -7.54 -22.41
CA ASP A 234 -1.60 -6.62 -23.43
C ASP A 234 -3.12 -6.77 -23.64
N THR A 235 -3.69 -7.94 -23.38
CA THR A 235 -5.15 -8.15 -23.43
C THR A 235 -5.90 -7.27 -22.43
N VAL A 236 -5.32 -6.98 -21.27
CA VAL A 236 -5.88 -6.04 -20.29
C VAL A 236 -5.81 -4.62 -20.82
N LEU A 237 -4.70 -4.22 -21.45
CA LEU A 237 -4.57 -2.89 -22.05
C LEU A 237 -5.57 -2.70 -23.20
N GLU A 238 -5.77 -3.73 -24.02
CA GLU A 238 -6.78 -3.74 -25.08
C GLU A 238 -8.20 -3.58 -24.51
N GLU A 239 -8.53 -4.31 -23.46
CA GLU A 239 -9.81 -4.21 -22.76
C GLU A 239 -10.02 -2.82 -22.14
N LEU A 240 -9.04 -2.28 -21.41
CA LEU A 240 -9.13 -0.94 -20.81
C LEU A 240 -9.32 0.17 -21.85
N ARG A 241 -8.79 0.02 -23.07
CA ARG A 241 -8.97 1.00 -24.17
C ARG A 241 -10.39 1.04 -24.72
N THR A 242 -11.23 0.06 -24.41
CA THR A 242 -12.64 0.05 -24.81
C THR A 242 -13.56 0.69 -23.77
N LEU A 243 -13.02 1.20 -22.65
CA LEU A 243 -13.79 1.92 -21.65
C LEU A 243 -14.29 3.25 -22.26
N GLU A 244 -15.60 3.48 -22.20
CA GLU A 244 -16.28 4.66 -22.74
C GLU A 244 -16.34 5.84 -21.76
#